data_AF-A0A1Y1WH69-F1
#
_entry.id   AF-A0A1Y1WH69-F1
#
_cell.length_a   1.000
_cell.length_b   1.000
_cell.length_c   1.000
_cell.angle_alpha   90.00
_cell.angle_beta   90.00
_cell.angle_gamma   90.00
#
_symmetry.space_group_name_H-M   'P 1'
#
loop_
_entity.id
_entity.type
_entity.pdbx_description
1 polymer ?
#
loop_
_entity_poly.entity_id
_entity_poly.type
_entity_poly.pdbx_seq_one_letter_code
_entity_poly.pdbx_strand_id
1 'polypeptide(L)'
;MNITYNNCKVGSNEDIDKTVECPYIPYRNIKGIMTLIFSALGLVIELIFLIIVIIFRREKCIYIGGFSFLIFLVISSIFLDSSIIFLIGKLTKFKCILKFWLTILGITGFIFSYSVKSEVIIAIYNARNVIKSNNKRNTYTLYSIIIGMQVIMLIMWTFTHEGVILKNRNLKFLINFQYESCSLGNESILTLIFSIDYILLLLSVLTTYRGRNIPAEFNESKKVFVCTLVFFLILILCHTATVINFDDGLAHIIISTFIIVIIFIINLTFIGSKLSIIFELEPKNSIIVIDPDDSINSTNKHAKSEAFSNTFSRESL
;
A
#
# COMPACT_ATOMS: atom_id res chain seq x y z
N MET A 1 23.51 -17.78 22.00
CA MET A 1 23.66 -17.03 23.26
C MET A 1 23.73 -18.06 24.38
N ASN A 2 24.56 -17.87 25.41
CA ASN A 2 24.72 -18.86 26.48
C ASN A 2 23.53 -18.81 27.44
N ILE A 3 22.96 -19.97 27.76
CA ILE A 3 21.82 -20.09 28.68
C ILE A 3 22.36 -20.15 30.11
N THR A 4 21.76 -19.39 31.02
CA THR A 4 22.03 -19.44 32.46
C THR A 4 20.92 -20.24 33.15
N TYR A 5 21.29 -21.35 33.79
CA TYR A 5 20.36 -22.21 34.51
C TYR A 5 20.37 -21.87 36.00
N ASN A 6 19.23 -21.46 36.54
CA ASN A 6 19.08 -21.25 37.98
C ASN A 6 18.60 -22.58 38.62
N ASN A 7 19.41 -23.15 39.51
CA ASN A 7 19.08 -24.33 40.35
C ASN A 7 18.97 -25.71 39.67
N CYS A 8 19.82 -26.04 38.69
CA CYS A 8 19.90 -27.42 38.18
C CYS A 8 20.95 -28.27 38.94
N LYS A 9 20.52 -29.32 39.65
CA LYS A 9 21.39 -30.47 39.96
C LYS A 9 21.48 -31.32 38.70
N VAL A 10 22.66 -31.37 38.09
CA VAL A 10 22.92 -32.10 36.84
C VAL A 10 22.90 -33.61 37.13
N GLY A 11 21.76 -34.26 36.86
CA GLY A 11 21.68 -35.70 36.66
C GLY A 11 22.29 -36.04 35.30
N SER A 12 23.15 -37.05 35.26
CA SER A 12 24.17 -37.24 34.21
C SER A 12 23.70 -37.58 32.80
N ASN A 13 22.41 -37.55 32.45
CA ASN A 13 21.92 -38.12 31.18
C ASN A 13 20.75 -37.35 30.49
N GLU A 14 20.61 -36.04 30.66
CA GLU A 14 19.62 -35.28 29.89
C GLU A 14 20.29 -34.32 28.91
N ASP A 15 19.94 -34.45 27.62
CA ASP A 15 20.32 -33.54 26.54
C ASP A 15 19.66 -32.18 26.77
N ILE A 16 20.31 -31.36 27.58
CA ILE A 16 19.89 -29.98 27.83
C ILE A 16 20.11 -29.18 26.53
N ASP A 17 19.03 -28.63 25.97
CA ASP A 17 19.06 -27.77 24.78
C ASP A 17 20.07 -26.62 24.97
N LYS A 18 21.15 -26.64 24.18
CA LYS A 18 22.26 -25.67 24.29
C LYS A 18 22.04 -24.40 23.46
N THR A 19 20.92 -24.28 22.75
CA THR A 19 20.68 -23.21 21.78
C THR A 19 19.27 -22.65 21.90
N VAL A 20 19.18 -21.32 22.05
CA VAL A 20 17.92 -20.58 22.03
C VAL A 20 17.86 -19.75 20.74
N GLU A 21 16.68 -19.71 20.11
CA GLU A 21 16.44 -18.84 18.95
C GLU A 21 16.59 -17.37 19.34
N CYS A 22 17.18 -16.56 18.45
CA CYS A 22 17.37 -15.14 18.70
C CYS A 22 16.03 -14.39 18.60
N PRO A 23 15.78 -13.38 19.46
CA PRO A 23 14.56 -12.57 19.42
C PRO A 23 14.49 -11.61 18.23
N TYR A 24 15.63 -11.38 17.57
CA TYR A 24 15.73 -10.64 16.33
C TYR A 24 16.10 -11.60 15.21
N ILE A 25 15.67 -11.32 13.99
CA ILE A 25 16.02 -12.10 12.81
C ILE A 25 17.49 -11.78 12.46
N PRO A 26 18.45 -12.70 12.67
CA PRO A 26 19.84 -12.41 12.40
C PRO A 26 20.09 -12.45 10.89
N TYR A 27 21.01 -11.60 10.41
CA TYR A 27 21.40 -11.53 8.99
C TYR A 27 21.92 -12.85 8.42
N ARG A 28 22.33 -13.80 9.27
CA ARG A 28 22.86 -15.10 8.86
C ARG A 28 21.79 -16.21 8.80
N ASN A 29 20.54 -15.91 9.18
CA ASN A 29 19.45 -16.86 9.05
C ASN A 29 18.88 -16.81 7.63
N ILE A 30 18.76 -17.97 6.97
CA ILE A 30 18.22 -18.10 5.60
C ILE A 30 16.88 -17.36 5.47
N LYS A 31 16.01 -17.50 6.47
CA LYS A 31 14.70 -16.85 6.48
C LYS A 31 14.81 -15.32 6.47
N GLY A 32 15.74 -14.78 7.26
CA GLY A 32 16.02 -13.34 7.31
C GLY A 32 16.67 -12.80 6.05
N ILE A 33 17.58 -13.58 5.45
CA ILE A 33 18.20 -13.23 4.15
C ILE A 33 17.12 -13.17 3.07
N MET A 34 16.22 -14.15 3.01
CA MET A 34 15.14 -14.14 2.03
C MET A 34 14.26 -12.90 2.17
N THR A 35 13.76 -12.60 3.38
CA THR A 35 12.94 -11.40 3.60
C THR A 35 13.68 -10.11 3.27
N LEU A 36 14.98 -10.02 3.59
CA LEU A 36 15.81 -8.85 3.24
C LEU A 36 15.92 -8.68 1.73
N ILE A 37 16.18 -9.75 0.98
CA ILE A 37 16.29 -9.72 -0.48
C ILE A 37 14.96 -9.31 -1.10
N PHE A 38 13.85 -9.94 -0.68
CA PHE A 38 12.51 -9.60 -1.18
C PHE A 38 12.15 -8.14 -0.92
N SER A 39 12.40 -7.64 0.30
CA SER A 39 12.14 -6.25 0.66
C SER A 39 13.03 -5.27 -0.11
N ALA A 40 14.31 -5.58 -0.28
CA ALA A 40 15.22 -4.74 -1.07
C ALA A 40 14.82 -4.67 -2.55
N LEU A 41 14.42 -5.81 -3.15
CA LEU A 41 13.90 -5.85 -4.52
C LEU A 41 12.60 -5.06 -4.65
N GLY A 42 11.67 -5.22 -3.70
CA GLY A 42 10.42 -4.44 -3.63
C GLY A 42 10.71 -2.94 -3.65
N LEU A 43 11.56 -2.48 -2.74
CA LEU A 43 11.95 -1.07 -2.64
C LEU A 43 12.58 -0.53 -3.94
N VAL A 44 13.45 -1.30 -4.61
CA VAL A 44 14.01 -0.90 -5.90
C VAL A 44 12.92 -0.73 -6.96
N ILE A 45 11.96 -1.65 -7.03
CA ILE A 45 10.85 -1.57 -7.99
C ILE A 45 9.95 -0.37 -7.68
N GLU A 46 9.70 -0.08 -6.41
CA GLU A 46 8.91 1.09 -5.99
C GLU A 46 9.59 2.41 -6.32
N LEU A 47 10.92 2.49 -6.18
CA LEU A 47 11.68 3.64 -6.64
C LEU A 47 11.59 3.81 -8.16
N ILE A 48 11.62 2.71 -8.92
CA ILE A 48 11.41 2.76 -10.37
C ILE A 48 10.01 3.29 -10.69
N PHE A 49 8.96 2.80 -10.01
CA PHE A 49 7.60 3.32 -10.17
C PHE A 49 7.49 4.80 -9.82
N LEU A 50 8.16 5.27 -8.76
CA LEU A 50 8.20 6.68 -8.39
C LEU A 50 8.81 7.53 -9.51
N ILE A 51 9.96 7.12 -10.02
CA ILE A 51 10.67 7.81 -11.11
C ILE A 51 9.79 7.87 -12.35
N ILE A 52 9.18 6.75 -12.73
CA ILE A 52 8.27 6.66 -13.88
C ILE A 52 7.09 7.63 -13.72
N VAL A 53 6.42 7.62 -12.56
CA VAL A 53 5.27 8.51 -12.30
C VAL A 53 5.69 9.98 -12.41
N ILE A 54 6.89 10.34 -11.96
CA ILE A 54 7.43 11.70 -12.06
C ILE A 54 7.76 12.08 -13.51
N ILE A 55 8.40 11.19 -14.28
CA ILE A 55 8.77 11.46 -15.68
C ILE A 55 7.53 11.62 -16.54
N PHE A 56 6.59 10.67 -16.46
CA PHE A 56 5.38 10.65 -17.28
C PHE A 56 4.23 11.49 -16.68
N ARG A 57 4.51 12.39 -15.73
CA ARG A 57 3.49 13.21 -15.04
C ARG A 57 2.56 14.02 -15.96
N ARG A 58 3.00 14.31 -17.19
CA ARG A 58 2.25 15.09 -18.19
C ARG A 58 1.36 14.21 -19.07
N GLU A 59 1.52 12.90 -19.04
CA GLU A 59 0.69 11.98 -19.81
C GLU A 59 -0.75 11.97 -19.31
N LYS A 60 -1.70 11.95 -20.25
CA LYS A 60 -3.15 12.02 -19.94
C LYS A 60 -3.57 10.89 -18.99
N CYS A 61 -3.02 9.69 -19.16
CA CYS A 61 -3.33 8.52 -18.33
C CYS A 61 -2.97 8.73 -16.85
N ILE A 62 -1.81 9.33 -16.57
CA ILE A 62 -1.34 9.61 -15.21
C ILE A 62 -2.08 10.81 -14.62
N TYR A 63 -2.29 11.85 -15.43
CA TYR A 63 -3.01 13.04 -14.99
C TYR A 63 -4.46 12.71 -14.58
N ILE A 64 -5.20 11.96 -15.39
CA ILE A 64 -6.57 11.50 -15.08
C ILE A 64 -6.57 10.53 -13.89
N GLY A 65 -5.54 9.69 -13.77
CA GLY A 65 -5.32 8.82 -12.62
C GLY A 65 -5.17 9.56 -11.30
N GLY A 66 -4.82 10.85 -11.32
CA GLY A 66 -4.56 11.65 -10.13
C GLY A 66 -3.10 11.51 -9.71
N PHE A 67 -2.23 12.34 -10.30
CA PHE A 67 -0.78 12.34 -10.04
C PHE A 67 -0.43 12.38 -8.55
N SER A 68 -1.05 13.27 -7.77
CA SER A 68 -0.80 13.35 -6.32
C SER A 68 -1.15 12.05 -5.60
N PHE A 69 -2.26 11.40 -5.97
CA PHE A 69 -2.65 10.11 -5.39
C PHE A 69 -1.60 9.03 -5.66
N LEU A 70 -1.13 8.92 -6.91
CA LEU A 70 -0.11 7.93 -7.29
C LEU A 70 1.22 8.17 -6.55
N ILE A 71 1.65 9.43 -6.39
CA ILE A 71 2.85 9.75 -5.62
C ILE A 71 2.70 9.37 -4.14
N PHE A 72 1.60 9.78 -3.50
CA PHE A 72 1.38 9.44 -2.09
C PHE A 72 1.30 7.94 -1.87
N LEU A 73 0.68 7.21 -2.82
CA LEU A 73 0.61 5.76 -2.80
C LEU A 73 2.02 5.15 -2.82
N VAL A 74 2.88 5.52 -3.78
CA VAL A 74 4.25 4.97 -3.88
C VAL A 74 5.12 5.36 -2.68
N ILE A 75 5.06 6.60 -2.21
CA ILE A 75 5.83 7.04 -1.04
C ILE A 75 5.43 6.24 0.21
N SER A 76 4.13 6.00 0.38
CA SER A 76 3.61 5.20 1.51
C SER A 76 4.09 3.75 1.43
N SER A 77 4.13 3.18 0.22
CA SER A 77 4.71 1.86 -0.05
C SER A 77 6.18 1.79 0.40
N ILE A 78 6.98 2.77 -0.03
CA ILE A 78 8.42 2.84 0.29
C ILE A 78 8.64 2.90 1.80
N PHE A 79 7.79 3.64 2.54
CA PHE A 79 7.87 3.69 4.00
C PHE A 79 7.58 2.32 4.64
N LEU A 80 6.53 1.63 4.21
CA LEU A 80 6.22 0.29 4.74
C LEU A 80 7.32 -0.73 4.44
N ASP A 81 7.81 -0.77 3.20
CA ASP A 81 8.90 -1.66 2.80
C ASP A 81 10.19 -1.35 3.57
N SER A 82 10.52 -0.07 3.73
CA SER A 82 11.67 0.36 4.54
C SER A 82 11.56 -0.08 6.00
N SER A 83 10.36 -0.03 6.59
CA SER A 83 10.13 -0.48 7.98
C SER A 83 10.53 -1.95 8.18
N ILE A 84 10.25 -2.81 7.19
CA ILE A 84 10.59 -4.24 7.25
C ILE A 84 12.10 -4.45 7.17
N ILE A 85 12.84 -3.63 6.39
CA ILE A 85 14.31 -3.68 6.38
C ILE A 85 14.87 -3.35 7.77
N PHE A 86 14.30 -2.35 8.44
CA PHE A 86 14.72 -1.96 9.79
C PHE A 86 14.37 -2.99 10.87
N LEU A 87 13.44 -3.91 10.60
CA LEU A 87 13.17 -5.07 11.46
C LEU A 87 14.33 -6.08 11.51
N ILE A 88 15.14 -6.15 10.44
CA ILE A 88 16.17 -7.19 10.27
C ILE A 88 17.52 -6.72 10.86
N GLY A 89 18.18 -7.65 11.55
CA GLY A 89 19.51 -7.46 12.12
C GLY A 89 19.51 -7.04 13.59
N LYS A 90 20.68 -6.59 14.07
CA LYS A 90 20.85 -6.19 15.47
C LYS A 90 19.95 -4.98 15.79
N LEU A 91 19.22 -5.09 16.88
CA LEU A 91 18.38 -4.04 17.44
C LEU A 91 19.25 -2.86 17.86
N THR A 92 18.87 -1.67 17.41
CA THR A 92 19.48 -0.41 17.86
C THR A 92 18.36 0.58 18.12
N LYS A 93 18.60 1.56 19.00
CA LYS A 93 17.59 2.58 19.32
C LYS A 93 17.03 3.26 18.06
N PHE A 94 17.92 3.62 17.13
CA PHE A 94 17.53 4.27 15.88
C PHE A 94 16.67 3.37 14.98
N LYS A 95 17.05 2.09 14.80
CA LYS A 95 16.26 1.12 14.02
C LYS A 95 14.88 0.90 14.61
N CYS A 96 14.79 0.78 15.95
CA CYS A 96 13.50 0.66 16.63
C CYS A 96 12.62 1.86 16.32
N ILE A 97 13.09 3.08 16.55
CA ILE A 97 12.32 4.31 16.30
C ILE A 97 11.88 4.37 14.83
N LEU A 98 12.80 4.18 13.88
CA LEU A 98 12.47 4.22 12.45
C LEU A 98 11.44 3.18 12.04
N LYS A 99 11.51 1.95 12.58
CA LYS A 99 10.51 0.92 12.31
C LYS A 99 9.10 1.41 12.64
N PHE A 100 8.88 1.91 13.85
CA PHE A 100 7.55 2.42 14.25
C PHE A 100 7.12 3.61 13.39
N TRP A 101 8.04 4.57 13.18
CA TRP A 101 7.77 5.76 12.38
C TRP A 101 7.32 5.42 10.96
N LEU A 102 8.09 4.58 10.27
CA LEU A 102 7.84 4.22 8.89
C LEU A 102 6.60 3.34 8.74
N THR A 103 6.32 2.45 9.70
CA THR A 103 5.07 1.68 9.71
C THR A 103 3.85 2.60 9.84
N ILE A 104 3.85 3.52 10.82
CA ILE A 104 2.70 4.41 11.07
C ILE A 104 2.52 5.41 9.92
N LEU A 105 3.61 6.03 9.45
CA LEU A 105 3.55 6.96 8.31
C LEU A 105 3.14 6.28 7.00
N GLY A 106 3.59 5.05 6.78
CA GLY A 106 3.18 4.25 5.62
C GLY A 106 1.68 3.96 5.65
N ILE A 107 1.15 3.41 6.75
CA ILE A 107 -0.28 3.08 6.86
C ILE A 107 -1.15 4.34 6.73
N THR A 108 -0.83 5.40 7.47
CA THR A 108 -1.57 6.67 7.42
C THR A 108 -1.56 7.27 6.02
N GLY A 109 -0.43 7.23 5.31
CA GLY A 109 -0.30 7.70 3.94
C GLY A 109 -1.20 6.95 2.95
N PHE A 110 -1.31 5.62 3.10
CA PHE A 110 -2.26 4.83 2.31
C PHE A 110 -3.71 5.21 2.60
N ILE A 111 -4.11 5.25 3.87
CA ILE A 111 -5.48 5.63 4.27
C ILE A 111 -5.86 7.01 3.72
N PHE A 112 -4.93 7.96 3.80
CA PHE A 112 -5.08 9.29 3.24
C PHE A 112 -5.29 9.25 1.73
N SER A 113 -4.41 8.55 1.01
CA SER A 113 -4.44 8.48 -0.45
C SER A 113 -5.79 7.92 -0.95
N TYR A 114 -6.29 6.84 -0.33
CA TYR A 114 -7.56 6.23 -0.71
C TYR A 114 -8.76 7.10 -0.36
N SER A 115 -8.77 7.70 0.84
CA SER A 115 -9.84 8.61 1.27
C SER A 115 -9.98 9.78 0.30
N VAL A 116 -8.86 10.45 -0.02
CA VAL A 116 -8.84 11.57 -0.96
C VAL A 116 -9.27 11.13 -2.37
N LYS A 117 -8.75 10.00 -2.85
CA LYS A 117 -9.10 9.48 -4.19
C LYS A 117 -10.58 9.15 -4.28
N SER A 118 -11.15 8.51 -3.27
CA SER A 118 -12.57 8.16 -3.20
C SER A 118 -13.47 9.39 -3.21
N GLU A 119 -13.16 10.40 -2.39
CA GLU A 119 -13.90 11.66 -2.35
C GLU A 119 -13.86 12.39 -3.70
N VAL A 120 -12.72 12.39 -4.38
CA VAL A 120 -12.60 12.97 -5.72
C VAL A 120 -13.50 12.25 -6.72
N ILE A 121 -13.53 10.91 -6.71
CA ILE A 121 -14.39 10.12 -7.60
C ILE A 121 -15.88 10.41 -7.33
N ILE A 122 -16.28 10.39 -6.06
CA ILE A 122 -17.67 10.66 -5.65
C ILE A 122 -18.08 12.09 -6.02
N ALA A 123 -17.21 13.06 -5.83
CA ALA A 123 -17.48 14.45 -6.19
C ALA A 123 -17.67 14.62 -7.71
N ILE A 124 -16.87 13.94 -8.53
CA ILE A 124 -17.02 13.98 -10.01
C ILE A 124 -18.34 13.35 -10.43
N TYR A 125 -18.70 12.20 -9.84
CA TYR A 125 -19.96 11.52 -10.12
C TYR A 125 -21.17 12.38 -9.73
N ASN A 126 -21.15 12.99 -8.54
CA ASN A 126 -22.25 13.84 -8.07
C ASN A 126 -22.37 15.15 -8.85
N ALA A 127 -21.25 15.72 -9.31
CA ALA A 127 -21.26 16.91 -10.16
C ALA A 127 -21.93 16.65 -11.52
N ARG A 128 -21.79 15.43 -12.07
CA ARG A 128 -22.52 14.99 -13.26
C ARG A 128 -24.03 14.88 -13.00
N ASN A 129 -24.42 14.60 -11.75
CA ASN A 129 -25.81 14.44 -11.31
C ASN A 129 -26.41 15.73 -10.68
N VAL A 130 -25.90 16.92 -11.02
CA VAL A 130 -26.49 18.26 -10.73
C VAL A 130 -26.43 18.71 -9.25
N ILE A 131 -25.86 17.95 -8.32
CA ILE A 131 -25.70 18.39 -6.92
C ILE A 131 -24.36 19.15 -6.77
N LYS A 132 -24.41 20.49 -6.81
CA LYS A 132 -23.28 21.39 -6.47
C LYS A 132 -22.93 21.23 -4.98
N SER A 133 -22.08 20.26 -4.65
CA SER A 133 -21.49 20.16 -3.31
C SER A 133 -20.23 21.02 -3.23
N ASN A 134 -20.31 22.14 -2.50
CA ASN A 134 -19.17 23.02 -2.15
C ASN A 134 -18.18 22.36 -1.15
N ASN A 135 -18.33 21.07 -0.86
CA ASN A 135 -17.67 20.41 0.27
C ASN A 135 -16.26 19.83 -0.06
N LYS A 136 -15.83 19.85 -1.32
CA LYS A 136 -14.59 19.17 -1.77
C LYS A 136 -13.30 19.73 -1.13
N ARG A 137 -13.19 21.05 -0.96
CA ARG A 137 -11.99 21.69 -0.38
C ARG A 137 -11.91 21.48 1.15
N ASN A 138 -13.06 21.31 1.81
CA ASN A 138 -13.11 21.16 3.27
C ASN A 138 -12.58 19.78 3.70
N THR A 139 -12.99 18.71 3.01
CA THR A 139 -12.61 17.33 3.36
C THR A 139 -11.10 17.07 3.18
N TYR A 140 -10.49 17.53 2.09
CA TYR A 140 -9.03 17.37 1.88
C TYR A 140 -8.21 18.09 2.96
N THR A 141 -8.65 19.30 3.33
CA THR A 141 -8.00 20.09 4.39
C THR A 141 -8.11 19.39 5.74
N LEU A 142 -9.29 18.82 6.05
CA LEU A 142 -9.51 18.07 7.28
C LEU A 142 -8.60 16.84 7.39
N TYR A 143 -8.50 16.00 6.35
CA TYR A 143 -7.60 14.84 6.38
C TYR A 143 -6.13 15.25 6.54
N SER A 144 -5.72 16.35 5.89
CA SER A 144 -4.34 16.86 6.01
C SER A 144 -4.02 17.35 7.43
N ILE A 145 -4.99 18.00 8.10
CA ILE A 145 -4.85 18.43 9.51
C ILE A 145 -4.70 17.21 10.43
N ILE A 146 -5.51 16.17 10.24
CA ILE A 146 -5.44 14.96 11.08
C ILE A 146 -4.07 14.28 10.95
N ILE A 147 -3.51 14.20 9.74
CA ILE A 147 -2.16 13.64 9.53
C ILE A 147 -1.11 14.51 10.20
N GLY A 148 -1.23 15.84 10.11
CA GLY A 148 -0.33 16.75 10.84
C GLY A 148 -0.36 16.49 12.34
N MET A 149 -1.55 16.31 12.92
CA MET A 149 -1.72 15.93 14.33
C MET A 149 -1.10 14.57 14.65
N GLN A 150 -1.24 13.58 13.76
CA GLN A 150 -0.65 12.25 13.90
C GLN A 150 0.89 12.31 13.94
N VAL A 151 1.50 13.11 13.07
CA VAL A 151 2.95 13.33 13.07
C VAL A 151 3.41 13.98 14.38
N ILE A 152 2.67 14.96 14.90
CA ILE A 152 2.97 15.59 16.20
C ILE A 152 2.91 14.56 17.33
N MET A 153 1.89 13.69 17.36
CA MET A 153 1.80 12.60 18.34
C MET A 153 2.96 11.62 18.24
N LEU A 154 3.40 11.30 17.02
CA LEU A 154 4.53 10.41 16.78
C LEU A 154 5.86 11.03 17.26
N ILE A 155 6.03 12.34 17.10
CA ILE A 155 7.14 13.11 17.68
C ILE A 155 7.11 13.02 19.20
N MET A 156 5.95 13.28 19.83
CA MET A 156 5.80 13.16 21.29
C MET A 156 6.11 11.75 21.78
N TRP A 157 5.62 10.72 21.08
CA TRP A 157 5.91 9.32 21.41
C TRP A 157 7.41 9.00 21.37
N THR A 158 8.14 9.58 20.42
CA THR A 158 9.58 9.36 20.25
C THR A 158 10.39 9.77 21.49
N PHE A 159 9.99 10.85 22.16
CA PHE A 159 10.65 11.29 23.40
C PHE A 159 10.42 10.33 24.57
N THR A 160 9.34 9.55 24.55
CA THR A 160 9.04 8.52 25.57
C THR A 160 9.73 7.17 25.29
N HIS A 161 10.41 7.03 24.14
CA HIS A 161 10.96 5.76 23.71
C HIS A 161 12.37 5.52 24.25
N GLU A 162 12.52 4.49 25.09
CA GLU A 162 13.78 4.15 25.75
C GLU A 162 14.77 3.39 24.84
N GLY A 163 14.33 2.91 23.67
CA GLY A 163 15.17 2.20 22.71
C GLY A 163 15.07 0.68 22.86
N VAL A 164 16.19 0.01 23.15
CA VAL A 164 16.25 -1.45 23.27
C VAL A 164 16.14 -1.83 24.74
N ILE A 165 15.19 -2.70 25.07
CA ILE A 165 14.96 -3.21 26.42
C ILE A 165 15.17 -4.73 26.48
N LEU A 166 15.64 -5.20 27.62
CA LEU A 166 15.77 -6.63 27.92
C LEU A 166 14.46 -7.12 28.53
N LYS A 167 13.81 -8.08 27.87
CA LYS A 167 12.64 -8.77 28.40
C LYS A 167 13.03 -10.16 28.88
N ASN A 168 12.46 -10.57 30.01
CA ASN A 168 12.63 -11.92 30.53
C ASN A 168 11.52 -12.80 29.96
N ARG A 169 11.88 -13.98 29.44
CA ARG A 169 10.96 -15.03 29.05
C ARG A 169 11.19 -16.25 29.91
N ASN A 170 10.11 -16.84 30.41
CA ASN A 170 10.16 -18.10 31.14
C ASN A 170 9.87 -19.23 30.13
N LEU A 171 10.92 -19.95 29.71
CA LEU A 171 10.81 -21.12 28.84
C LEU A 171 10.75 -22.37 29.70
N LYS A 172 9.54 -22.93 29.86
CA LYS A 172 9.23 -24.01 30.82
C LYS A 172 9.66 -23.64 32.26
N PHE A 173 9.25 -24.44 33.24
CA PHE A 173 9.30 -24.09 34.67
C PHE A 173 10.70 -23.80 35.26
N LEU A 174 11.79 -23.88 34.48
CA LEU A 174 13.18 -23.93 34.98
C LEU A 174 14.19 -23.03 34.23
N ILE A 175 13.82 -22.38 33.10
CA ILE A 175 14.78 -21.59 32.30
C ILE A 175 14.24 -20.18 32.06
N ASN A 176 14.88 -19.20 32.71
CA ASN A 176 14.66 -17.78 32.44
C ASN A 176 15.70 -17.31 31.42
N PHE A 177 15.26 -16.90 30.23
CA PHE A 177 16.14 -16.33 29.21
C PHE A 177 15.80 -14.86 28.96
N GLN A 178 16.84 -14.02 28.84
CA GLN A 178 16.69 -12.60 28.55
C GLN A 178 16.87 -12.35 27.07
N TYR A 179 15.94 -11.61 26.47
CA TYR A 179 15.95 -11.32 25.05
C TYR A 179 15.78 -9.82 24.81
N GLU A 180 16.51 -9.30 23.82
CA GLU A 180 16.42 -7.89 23.41
C GLU A 180 15.16 -7.67 22.58
N SER A 181 14.40 -6.61 22.88
CA SER A 181 13.23 -6.17 22.12
C SER A 181 13.17 -4.64 22.06
N CYS A 182 12.46 -4.08 21.09
CA CYS A 182 12.22 -2.63 21.08
C CYS A 182 11.24 -2.26 22.20
N SER A 183 11.55 -1.20 22.94
CA SER A 183 10.63 -0.58 23.90
C SER A 183 9.37 -0.10 23.17
N LEU A 184 8.19 -0.21 23.80
CA LEU A 184 6.99 0.41 23.26
C LEU A 184 6.89 1.89 23.65
N GLY A 185 7.81 2.39 24.49
CA GLY A 185 7.73 3.72 25.08
C GLY A 185 6.45 3.88 25.90
N ASN A 186 5.79 5.03 25.79
CA ASN A 186 4.46 5.19 26.35
C ASN A 186 3.42 4.43 25.51
N GLU A 187 3.01 3.26 26.02
CA GLU A 187 2.01 2.39 25.39
C GLU A 187 0.69 3.10 25.13
N SER A 188 0.24 3.97 26.04
CA SER A 188 -1.02 4.70 25.87
C SER A 188 -0.98 5.65 24.67
N ILE A 189 0.14 6.36 24.46
CA ILE A 189 0.30 7.23 23.29
C ILE A 189 0.35 6.38 22.02
N LEU A 190 1.08 5.26 22.04
CA LEU A 190 1.16 4.37 20.88
C LEU A 190 -0.20 3.77 20.51
N THR A 191 -0.97 3.30 21.49
CA THR A 191 -2.34 2.78 21.28
C THR A 191 -3.28 3.87 20.78
N LEU A 192 -3.15 5.11 21.27
CA LEU A 192 -3.93 6.25 20.76
C LEU A 192 -3.65 6.50 19.28
N ILE A 193 -2.38 6.50 18.87
CA ILE A 193 -1.95 6.67 17.47
C ILE A 193 -2.61 5.60 16.58
N PHE A 194 -2.50 4.31 16.94
CA PHE A 194 -3.17 3.24 16.19
C PHE A 194 -4.69 3.37 16.19
N SER A 195 -5.30 3.83 17.30
CA SER A 195 -6.74 4.05 17.38
C SER A 195 -7.21 5.13 16.39
N ILE A 196 -6.43 6.19 16.22
CA ILE A 196 -6.70 7.22 15.20
C ILE A 196 -6.65 6.60 13.79
N ASP A 197 -5.67 5.74 13.51
CA ASP A 197 -5.55 5.06 12.21
C ASP A 197 -6.74 4.14 11.94
N TYR A 198 -7.23 3.40 12.94
CA TYR A 198 -8.45 2.59 12.82
C TYR A 198 -9.68 3.45 12.51
N ILE A 199 -9.84 4.59 13.19
CA ILE A 199 -10.96 5.51 12.95
C ILE A 199 -10.88 6.09 11.53
N LEU A 200 -9.70 6.56 11.11
CA LEU A 200 -9.46 7.08 9.77
C LEU A 200 -9.75 6.02 8.70
N LEU A 201 -9.33 4.78 8.93
CA LEU A 201 -9.57 3.69 8.01
C LEU A 201 -11.05 3.32 7.94
N LEU A 202 -11.77 3.32 9.06
CA LEU A 202 -13.22 3.13 9.07
C LEU A 202 -13.92 4.22 8.24
N LEU A 203 -13.53 5.49 8.43
CA LEU A 203 -14.03 6.59 7.60
C LEU A 203 -13.69 6.38 6.12
N SER A 204 -12.49 5.92 5.79
CA SER A 204 -12.09 5.55 4.42
C SER A 204 -12.96 4.43 3.84
N VAL A 205 -13.29 3.41 4.63
CA VAL A 205 -14.19 2.32 4.19
C VAL A 205 -15.59 2.87 3.93
N LEU A 206 -16.12 3.75 4.79
CA LEU A 206 -17.43 4.35 4.60
C LEU A 206 -17.50 5.24 3.35
N THR A 207 -16.46 6.05 3.09
CA THR A 207 -16.41 6.89 1.89
C THR A 207 -16.30 6.03 0.63
N THR A 208 -15.39 5.06 0.60
CA THR A 208 -15.22 4.15 -0.55
C THR A 208 -16.44 3.27 -0.80
N TYR A 209 -17.15 2.84 0.25
CA TYR A 209 -18.39 2.09 0.14
C TYR A 209 -19.50 2.90 -0.59
N ARG A 210 -19.62 4.21 -0.32
CA ARG A 210 -20.57 5.08 -1.05
C ARG A 210 -20.24 5.13 -2.55
N GLY A 211 -18.96 5.08 -2.91
CA GLY A 211 -18.49 5.10 -4.30
C GLY A 211 -18.63 3.79 -5.07
N ARG A 212 -19.03 2.67 -4.43
CA ARG A 212 -19.00 1.33 -5.03
C ARG A 212 -19.97 1.13 -6.20
N ASN A 213 -21.09 1.86 -6.19
CA ASN A 213 -22.16 1.73 -7.19
C ASN A 213 -21.95 2.65 -8.40
N ILE A 214 -20.85 3.40 -8.46
CA ILE A 214 -20.50 4.24 -9.60
C ILE A 214 -20.25 3.33 -10.82
N PRO A 215 -20.79 3.67 -12.01
CA PRO A 215 -20.72 2.82 -13.21
C PRO A 215 -19.29 2.46 -13.61
N ALA A 216 -19.15 1.35 -14.34
CA ALA A 216 -17.87 0.74 -14.71
C ALA A 216 -16.93 1.64 -15.53
N GLU A 217 -17.46 2.73 -16.13
CA GLU A 217 -16.65 3.83 -16.70
C GLU A 217 -15.60 4.35 -15.70
N PHE A 218 -15.88 4.26 -14.40
CA PHE A 218 -14.95 4.57 -13.30
C PHE A 218 -14.45 3.29 -12.62
N ASN A 219 -13.87 2.35 -13.38
CA ASN A 219 -13.33 1.07 -12.87
C ASN A 219 -12.35 1.23 -11.67
N GLU A 220 -11.80 2.44 -11.48
CA GLU A 220 -10.97 2.81 -10.33
C GLU A 220 -11.71 2.79 -8.98
N SER A 221 -13.03 3.05 -8.93
CA SER A 221 -13.78 3.12 -7.65
C SER A 221 -13.81 1.78 -6.92
N LYS A 222 -14.08 0.70 -7.67
CA LYS A 222 -14.10 -0.67 -7.15
C LYS A 222 -12.72 -1.12 -6.67
N LYS A 223 -11.66 -0.78 -7.43
CA LYS A 223 -10.27 -1.07 -7.04
C LYS A 223 -9.92 -0.43 -5.70
N VAL A 224 -10.21 0.87 -5.55
CA VAL A 224 -9.94 1.61 -4.31
C VAL A 224 -10.71 1.01 -3.12
N PHE A 225 -11.97 0.61 -3.32
CA PHE A 225 -12.76 -0.06 -2.28
C PHE A 225 -12.13 -1.37 -1.82
N VAL A 226 -11.78 -2.27 -2.76
CA VAL A 226 -11.14 -3.55 -2.44
C VAL A 226 -9.79 -3.33 -1.75
N CYS A 227 -8.96 -2.41 -2.25
CA CYS A 227 -7.68 -2.08 -1.61
C CYS A 227 -7.85 -1.55 -0.19
N THR A 228 -8.89 -0.73 0.07
CA THR A 228 -9.16 -0.21 1.42
C THR A 228 -9.52 -1.34 2.41
N LEU A 229 -10.28 -2.34 1.97
CA LEU A 229 -10.57 -3.53 2.79
C LEU A 229 -9.31 -4.37 3.06
N VAL A 230 -8.45 -4.54 2.06
CA VAL A 230 -7.16 -5.22 2.24
C VAL A 230 -6.28 -4.45 3.24
N PHE A 231 -6.29 -3.12 3.21
CA PHE A 231 -5.56 -2.30 4.17
C PHE A 231 -6.09 -2.39 5.61
N PHE A 232 -7.37 -2.74 5.79
CA PHE A 232 -7.91 -3.09 7.12
C PHE A 232 -7.23 -4.32 7.70
N LEU A 233 -7.03 -5.35 6.88
CA LEU A 233 -6.27 -6.54 7.28
C LEU A 233 -4.81 -6.18 7.57
N ILE A 234 -4.15 -5.39 6.71
CA ILE A 234 -2.76 -4.96 6.93
C ILE A 234 -2.61 -4.19 8.24
N LEU A 235 -3.50 -3.25 8.56
CA LEU A 235 -3.43 -2.49 9.80
C LEU A 235 -3.51 -3.41 11.03
N ILE A 236 -4.41 -4.41 11.02
CA ILE A 236 -4.49 -5.41 12.09
C ILE A 236 -3.20 -6.23 12.19
N LEU A 237 -2.65 -6.68 11.07
CA LEU A 237 -1.39 -7.44 11.06
C LEU A 237 -0.21 -6.60 11.55
N CYS A 238 -0.11 -5.34 11.15
CA CYS A 238 0.92 -4.41 11.62
C CYS A 238 0.79 -4.10 13.11
N HIS A 239 -0.43 -3.86 13.59
CA HIS A 239 -0.68 -3.60 15.01
C HIS A 239 -0.33 -4.83 15.86
N THR A 240 -0.75 -6.03 15.44
CA THR A 240 -0.39 -7.27 16.15
C THR A 240 1.12 -7.54 16.08
N ALA A 241 1.78 -7.38 14.93
CA ALA A 241 3.24 -7.52 14.81
C ALA A 241 4.05 -6.46 15.60
N THR A 242 3.40 -5.39 16.04
CA THR A 242 3.99 -4.29 16.81
C THR A 242 3.81 -4.51 18.30
N VAL A 243 2.59 -4.81 18.75
CA VAL A 243 2.22 -4.91 20.17
C VAL A 243 2.45 -6.32 20.71
N ILE A 244 2.11 -7.34 19.92
CA ILE A 244 2.27 -8.73 20.30
C ILE A 244 3.67 -9.15 19.89
N ASN A 245 4.51 -9.46 20.88
CA ASN A 245 5.79 -10.12 20.62
C ASN A 245 5.44 -11.57 20.28
N PHE A 246 5.44 -11.90 18.99
CA PHE A 246 5.26 -13.29 18.59
C PHE A 246 6.49 -14.05 19.07
N ASP A 247 6.21 -15.06 19.88
CA ASP A 247 7.19 -15.96 20.46
C ASP A 247 7.99 -16.74 19.40
N ASP A 248 7.47 -16.78 18.16
CA ASP A 248 8.07 -17.37 16.97
C ASP A 248 8.47 -16.27 15.97
N GLY A 249 9.77 -16.17 15.68
CA GLY A 249 10.28 -15.28 14.61
C GLY A 249 9.69 -15.59 13.22
N LEU A 250 9.13 -16.79 13.04
CA LEU A 250 8.39 -17.21 11.84
C LEU A 250 7.15 -16.35 11.56
N ALA A 251 6.36 -16.01 12.58
CA ALA A 251 5.14 -15.24 12.40
C ALA A 251 5.47 -13.83 11.87
N HIS A 252 6.49 -13.18 12.43
CA HIS A 252 6.96 -11.88 11.97
C HIS A 252 7.43 -11.92 10.50
N ILE A 253 8.13 -12.99 10.09
CA ILE A 253 8.58 -13.17 8.70
C ILE A 253 7.40 -13.35 7.74
N ILE A 254 6.43 -14.20 8.09
CA ILE A 254 5.25 -14.45 7.26
C ILE A 254 4.42 -13.18 7.11
N ILE A 255 4.15 -12.48 8.22
CA ILE A 255 3.42 -11.21 8.20
C ILE A 255 4.14 -10.17 7.34
N SER A 256 5.45 -9.99 7.52
CA SER A 256 6.22 -9.01 6.74
C SER A 256 6.24 -9.34 5.25
N THR A 257 6.42 -10.62 4.90
CA THR A 257 6.41 -11.07 3.49
C THR A 257 5.04 -10.86 2.85
N PHE A 258 3.96 -11.16 3.59
CA PHE A 258 2.59 -10.91 3.13
C PHE A 258 2.35 -9.43 2.86
N ILE A 259 2.80 -8.55 3.76
CA ILE A 259 2.70 -7.09 3.60
C ILE A 259 3.41 -6.63 2.31
N ILE A 260 4.66 -7.04 2.09
CA ILE A 260 5.44 -6.68 0.88
C ILE A 260 4.70 -7.10 -0.39
N VAL A 261 4.24 -8.35 -0.45
CA VAL A 261 3.55 -8.89 -1.64
C VAL A 261 2.27 -8.11 -1.93
N ILE A 262 1.49 -7.79 -0.90
CA ILE A 262 0.24 -7.04 -1.07
C ILE A 262 0.51 -5.60 -1.53
N ILE A 263 1.49 -4.92 -0.93
CA ILE A 263 1.89 -3.56 -1.32
C ILE A 263 2.33 -3.56 -2.79
N PHE A 264 3.15 -4.52 -3.18
CA PHE A 264 3.61 -4.68 -4.56
C PHE A 264 2.43 -4.88 -5.53
N ILE A 265 1.48 -5.77 -5.21
CA ILE A 265 0.28 -6.01 -6.02
C ILE A 265 -0.56 -4.73 -6.16
N ILE A 266 -0.68 -3.94 -5.10
CA ILE A 266 -1.42 -2.67 -5.11
C ILE A 266 -0.74 -1.65 -6.01
N ASN A 267 0.57 -1.46 -5.87
CA ASN A 267 1.35 -0.61 -6.77
C ASN A 267 1.21 -1.05 -8.23
N LEU A 268 1.30 -2.35 -8.51
CA LEU A 268 1.13 -2.91 -9.85
C LEU A 268 -0.28 -2.67 -10.40
N THR A 269 -1.31 -2.78 -9.56
CA THR A 269 -2.70 -2.56 -9.96
C THR A 269 -2.95 -1.11 -10.38
N PHE A 270 -2.42 -0.13 -9.64
CA PHE A 270 -2.66 1.29 -9.92
C PHE A 270 -1.70 1.85 -10.97
N ILE A 271 -0.40 1.53 -10.89
CA ILE A 271 0.63 2.10 -11.76
C ILE A 271 0.83 1.24 -12.99
N GLY A 272 0.91 -0.08 -12.81
CA GLY A 272 1.08 -1.02 -13.92
C GLY A 272 -0.04 -0.90 -14.95
N SER A 273 -1.31 -0.74 -14.51
CA SER A 273 -2.42 -0.50 -15.43
C SER A 273 -2.31 0.79 -16.24
N LYS A 274 -1.60 1.82 -15.74
CA LYS A 274 -1.33 3.06 -16.50
C LYS A 274 -0.11 2.91 -17.39
N LEU A 275 0.91 2.17 -16.95
CA LEU A 275 2.10 1.91 -17.74
C LEU A 275 1.80 1.10 -18.98
N SER A 276 0.95 0.07 -18.88
CA SER A 276 0.54 -0.72 -20.06
C SER A 276 -0.11 0.15 -21.15
N ILE A 277 -0.84 1.19 -20.75
CA ILE A 277 -1.46 2.15 -21.68
C ILE A 277 -0.39 3.08 -22.29
N ILE A 278 0.57 3.55 -21.51
CA ILE A 278 1.66 4.44 -21.99
C ILE A 278 2.56 3.72 -22.99
N PHE A 279 2.91 2.46 -22.72
CA PHE A 279 3.79 1.66 -23.58
C PHE A 279 3.06 0.96 -24.72
N GLU A 280 1.78 1.31 -24.99
CA GLU A 280 0.95 0.73 -26.06
C GLU A 280 1.01 -0.81 -26.11
N LEU A 281 1.02 -1.47 -24.95
CA LEU A 281 0.96 -2.93 -24.85
C LEU A 281 -0.43 -3.49 -25.19
N GLU A 282 -1.44 -2.63 -25.32
CA GLU A 282 -2.75 -2.97 -25.88
C GLU A 282 -2.92 -2.26 -27.23
N PRO A 283 -3.13 -2.99 -28.35
CA PRO A 283 -3.52 -2.35 -29.60
C PRO A 283 -4.83 -1.62 -29.34
N LYS A 284 -4.85 -0.31 -29.62
CA LYS A 284 -6.05 0.53 -29.52
C LYS A 284 -7.21 -0.21 -30.19
N ASN A 285 -8.17 -0.71 -29.41
CA ASN A 285 -9.50 -0.95 -29.93
C ASN A 285 -9.99 0.40 -30.44
N SER A 286 -9.97 0.54 -31.76
CA SER A 286 -10.39 1.71 -32.49
C SER A 286 -11.81 2.05 -32.06
N ILE A 287 -11.93 3.10 -31.24
CA ILE A 287 -13.20 3.78 -31.06
C ILE A 287 -13.44 4.47 -32.41
N ILE A 288 -14.21 3.81 -33.28
CA ILE A 288 -14.79 4.44 -34.45
C ILE A 288 -15.76 5.48 -33.89
N VAL A 289 -15.34 6.74 -33.89
CA VAL A 289 -16.25 7.86 -33.72
C VAL A 289 -17.09 7.88 -35.00
N ILE A 290 -18.30 7.34 -34.91
CA ILE A 290 -19.31 7.56 -35.95
C ILE A 290 -19.80 8.98 -35.70
N ASP A 291 -19.33 9.91 -36.52
CA ASP A 291 -19.95 11.23 -36.60
C ASP A 291 -21.40 11.04 -37.10
N PRO A 292 -22.41 11.58 -36.41
CA PRO A 292 -23.81 11.46 -36.85
C PRO A 292 -24.06 12.08 -38.24
N ASP A 293 -23.18 12.98 -38.69
CA ASP A 293 -23.32 13.74 -39.92
C ASP A 293 -22.99 12.96 -41.21
N ASP A 294 -22.40 11.77 -41.13
CA ASP A 294 -22.10 10.95 -42.32
C ASP A 294 -23.27 10.04 -42.73
N SER A 295 -24.31 9.94 -41.90
CA SER A 295 -25.52 9.16 -42.22
C SER A 295 -26.46 9.84 -43.22
N ILE A 296 -26.27 11.14 -43.49
CA ILE A 296 -27.12 11.91 -44.41
C ILE A 296 -26.50 12.00 -45.82
N ASN A 297 -25.18 11.77 -45.98
CA ASN A 297 -24.49 11.86 -47.27
C ASN A 297 -24.21 10.51 -47.95
N SER A 298 -24.47 9.38 -47.29
CA SER A 298 -24.23 8.04 -47.85
C SER A 298 -25.34 7.55 -48.81
N THR A 299 -26.55 8.10 -48.73
CA THR A 299 -27.66 7.77 -49.65
C THR A 299 -27.48 8.38 -51.04
N ASN A 300 -26.66 9.42 -51.20
CA ASN A 300 -26.44 10.10 -52.49
C ASN A 300 -25.14 9.67 -53.21
N LYS A 301 -24.27 8.86 -52.59
CA LYS A 301 -23.06 8.33 -53.25
C LYS A 301 -23.28 6.97 -53.93
N HIS A 302 -24.24 6.16 -53.49
CA HIS A 302 -24.60 4.92 -54.18
C HIS A 302 -25.45 5.14 -55.44
N ALA A 303 -26.22 6.23 -55.53
CA ALA A 303 -27.00 6.56 -56.73
C ALA A 303 -26.19 7.22 -57.87
N LYS A 304 -24.92 7.59 -57.64
CA LYS A 304 -24.07 8.28 -58.63
C LYS A 304 -22.93 7.42 -59.19
N SER A 305 -22.74 6.21 -58.65
CA SER A 305 -21.76 5.22 -59.14
C SER A 305 -22.36 4.20 -60.11
N GLU A 306 -23.69 4.02 -60.14
CA GLU A 306 -24.37 3.07 -61.04
C GLU A 306 -24.87 3.71 -62.35
N ALA A 307 -24.85 5.05 -62.46
CA ALA A 307 -25.25 5.76 -63.68
C ALA A 307 -24.08 6.09 -64.64
N PHE A 308 -22.83 5.82 -64.25
CA PHE A 308 -21.64 6.09 -65.09
C PHE A 308 -21.02 4.80 -65.70
N SER A 309 -21.47 3.61 -65.28
CA SER A 309 -20.95 2.33 -65.80
C SER A 309 -21.79 1.71 -66.92
N ASN A 310 -22.97 2.26 -67.24
CA ASN A 310 -23.91 1.67 -68.22
C ASN A 310 -24.05 2.49 -69.52
N THR A 311 -23.15 3.42 -69.81
CA THR A 311 -23.21 4.28 -71.01
C THR A 311 -21.96 4.19 -71.90
N PHE A 312 -21.02 3.26 -71.64
CA PHE A 312 -19.78 3.16 -72.43
C PHE A 312 -19.48 1.77 -73.03
N SER A 313 -20.45 0.86 -73.04
CA SER A 313 -20.30 -0.48 -73.64
C SER A 313 -21.38 -0.78 -74.70
N ARG A 314 -21.82 0.27 -75.41
CA ARG A 314 -22.68 0.13 -76.58
C ARG A 314 -22.49 1.28 -77.57
N GLU A 315 -21.29 1.43 -78.10
CA GLU A 315 -21.04 2.04 -79.42
C GLU A 315 -19.56 1.90 -79.84
N SER A 316 -19.35 1.50 -81.10
CA SER A 316 -18.12 1.47 -81.90
C SER A 316 -17.16 0.25 -81.80
N LEU A 317 -17.33 -0.61 -82.82
CA LEU A 317 -16.38 -1.49 -83.53
C LEU A 317 -15.92 -2.79 -82.86
#